data_AF-A0A7Y3H8F1-F1
#
_entry.id   AF-A0A7Y3H8F1-F1
#
_cell.length_a   1.000
_cell.length_b   1.000
_cell.length_c   1.000
_cell.angle_alpha   90.00
_cell.angle_beta   90.00
_cell.angle_gamma   90.00
#
_symmetry.space_group_name_H-M   'P 1'
#
loop_
_entity.id
_entity.type
_entity.pdbx_description
1 polymer ?
#
loop_
_entity_poly.entity_id
_entity_poly.type
_entity_poly.pdbx_seq_one_letter_code
_entity_poly.pdbx_strand_id
1 'polypeptide(L)'
;MINMKIVVASENPVKVQAVEAAFRARFPQTALDITSVNVESGVSDQPISDLETRRGAHNRVDNARERIPDADFWVGLEGGLETIDGEMMASAWMVIGAEDGRRGEARTPTLPLPPQVLQLVRDGL
;
A
#
# COMPACT_ATOMS: atom_id res chain seq x y z
N MET A 1 -16.91 12.69 20.22
CA MET A 1 -15.68 11.87 20.08
C MET A 1 -15.05 12.29 18.76
N ILE A 2 -13.74 12.55 18.73
CA ILE A 2 -13.03 12.80 17.47
C ILE A 2 -12.95 11.46 16.76
N ASN A 3 -13.40 11.42 15.51
CA ASN A 3 -13.42 10.23 14.67
C ASN A 3 -12.41 10.47 13.55
N MET A 4 -11.39 9.61 13.44
CA MET A 4 -10.34 9.74 12.43
C MET A 4 -10.75 8.95 11.19
N LYS A 5 -11.02 9.66 10.09
CA LYS A 5 -11.40 9.10 8.80
C LYS A 5 -10.16 8.67 8.03
N ILE A 6 -10.09 7.39 7.69
CA ILE A 6 -8.97 6.79 6.99
C ILE A 6 -9.50 6.09 5.74
N VAL A 7 -9.00 6.47 4.58
CA VAL A 7 -9.33 5.82 3.31
C VAL A 7 -8.20 4.88 2.93
N VAL A 8 -8.49 3.58 2.83
CA VAL A 8 -7.55 2.57 2.35
C VAL A 8 -7.75 2.39 0.85
N ALA A 9 -6.72 2.63 0.06
CA ALA A 9 -6.74 2.55 -1.40
C ALA A 9 -6.65 1.09 -1.91
N SER A 10 -7.37 0.18 -1.25
CA SER A 10 -7.52 -1.23 -1.61
C SER A 10 -8.72 -1.84 -0.89
N GLU A 11 -9.42 -2.74 -1.55
CA GLU A 11 -10.48 -3.58 -0.97
C GLU A 11 -9.95 -4.92 -0.42
N ASN A 12 -8.65 -5.18 -0.52
CA ASN A 12 -8.07 -6.40 0.05
C ASN A 12 -8.20 -6.37 1.58
N PRO A 13 -8.91 -7.32 2.20
CA PRO A 13 -9.16 -7.31 3.65
C PRO A 13 -7.87 -7.36 4.47
N VAL A 14 -6.80 -7.99 3.97
CA VAL A 14 -5.50 -8.04 4.64
C VAL A 14 -4.87 -6.64 4.70
N LYS A 15 -4.97 -5.86 3.62
CA LYS A 15 -4.43 -4.49 3.58
C LYS A 15 -5.23 -3.58 4.51
N VAL A 16 -6.55 -3.68 4.51
CA VAL A 16 -7.42 -2.91 5.41
C VAL A 16 -7.10 -3.22 6.88
N GLN A 17 -6.99 -4.50 7.24
CA GLN A 17 -6.63 -4.92 8.60
C GLN A 17 -5.23 -4.47 9.01
N ALA A 18 -4.25 -4.48 8.10
CA ALA A 18 -2.91 -3.98 8.38
C ALA A 18 -2.91 -2.48 8.70
N VAL A 19 -3.67 -1.68 7.94
CA VAL A 19 -3.86 -0.25 8.21
C VAL A 19 -4.55 -0.05 9.55
N GLU A 20 -5.66 -0.76 9.80
CA GLU A 20 -6.39 -0.65 11.05
C GLU A 20 -5.49 -0.97 12.26
N ALA A 21 -4.74 -2.07 12.21
CA ALA A 21 -3.84 -2.46 13.28
C ALA A 21 -2.75 -1.40 13.53
N ALA A 22 -2.15 -0.85 12.46
CA ALA A 22 -1.13 0.18 12.57
C ALA A 22 -1.68 1.48 13.19
N PHE A 23 -2.85 1.94 12.73
CA PHE A 23 -3.48 3.15 13.25
C PHE A 23 -3.98 2.97 14.69
N ARG A 24 -4.56 1.81 15.04
CA ARG A 24 -4.95 1.49 16.44
C ARG A 24 -3.74 1.47 17.37
N ALA A 25 -2.62 0.90 16.93
CA ALA A 25 -1.39 0.87 17.72
C ALA A 25 -0.84 2.29 17.98
N ARG A 26 -0.92 3.18 16.98
CA ARG A 26 -0.41 4.54 17.08
C ARG A 26 -1.35 5.51 17.80
N PHE A 27 -2.66 5.32 17.67
CA PHE A 27 -3.73 6.18 18.19
C PHE A 27 -4.75 5.37 19.01
N PRO A 28 -4.35 4.76 20.14
CA PRO A 28 -5.18 3.79 20.86
C PRO A 28 -6.44 4.37 21.51
N GLN A 29 -6.55 5.69 21.61
CA GLN A 29 -7.69 6.40 22.23
C GLN A 29 -8.57 7.13 21.21
N THR A 30 -8.27 6.99 19.91
CA THR A 30 -9.03 7.64 18.84
C THR A 30 -9.95 6.63 18.18
N ALA A 31 -11.22 7.00 17.98
CA ALA A 31 -12.12 6.19 17.18
C ALA A 31 -11.69 6.27 15.71
N LEU A 32 -11.60 5.11 15.04
CA LEU A 32 -11.21 5.02 13.64
C LEU A 32 -12.45 4.76 12.78
N ASP A 33 -12.57 5.49 11.68
CA ASP A 33 -13.57 5.31 10.63
C ASP A 33 -12.84 4.98 9.34
N ILE A 34 -12.79 3.68 9.06
CA ILE A 34 -11.99 3.14 7.96
C ILE A 34 -12.91 2.81 6.80
N THR A 35 -12.67 3.44 5.66
CA THR A 35 -13.35 3.15 4.40
C THR A 35 -12.34 2.60 3.40
N SER A 36 -12.66 1.50 2.73
CA SER A 36 -11.85 1.00 1.61
C SER A 36 -12.38 1.50 0.28
N VAL A 37 -11.49 1.78 -0.66
CA VAL A 37 -11.86 2.14 -2.03
C VAL A 37 -10.94 1.43 -3.02
N ASN A 38 -11.53 0.81 -4.05
CA ASN A 38 -10.78 0.32 -5.18
C ASN A 38 -10.43 1.48 -6.13
N VAL A 39 -9.14 1.66 -6.38
CA VAL A 39 -8.60 2.69 -7.29
C VAL A 39 -7.43 2.10 -8.07
N GLU A 40 -7.21 2.59 -9.28
CA GLU A 40 -6.11 2.10 -10.13
C GLU A 40 -4.75 2.54 -9.59
N SER A 41 -3.73 1.69 -9.77
CA SER A 41 -2.33 2.03 -9.47
C SER A 41 -1.64 2.74 -10.64
N GLY A 42 -2.19 2.69 -11.86
CA GLY A 42 -1.56 3.24 -13.06
C GLY A 42 -0.22 2.59 -13.44
N VAL A 43 0.07 1.40 -12.90
CA VAL A 43 1.25 0.57 -13.21
C VAL A 43 0.81 -0.87 -13.46
N SER A 44 1.75 -1.75 -13.80
CA SER A 44 1.49 -3.19 -13.91
C SER A 44 0.79 -3.76 -12.67
N ASP A 45 -0.12 -4.73 -12.85
CA ASP A 45 -0.73 -5.49 -11.75
C ASP A 45 0.32 -6.21 -10.89
N GLN A 46 1.46 -6.57 -11.51
CA GLN A 46 2.65 -7.07 -10.83
C GLN A 46 3.84 -6.15 -11.16
N PRO A 47 4.11 -5.13 -10.33
CA PRO A 47 5.29 -4.29 -10.47
C PRO A 47 6.57 -5.12 -10.34
N ILE A 48 7.55 -4.89 -11.22
CA ILE A 48 8.81 -5.64 -11.28
C ILE A 48 10.05 -4.79 -10.94
N SER A 49 9.83 -3.59 -10.40
CA SER A 49 10.89 -2.75 -9.86
C SER A 49 10.42 -2.00 -8.61
N ASP A 50 11.36 -1.65 -7.74
CA ASP A 50 11.11 -0.80 -6.56
C ASP A 50 10.42 0.52 -6.94
N LEU A 51 10.93 1.19 -7.98
CA LEU A 51 10.41 2.48 -8.45
C LEU A 51 8.97 2.37 -8.94
N GLU A 52 8.65 1.33 -9.71
CA GLU A 52 7.30 1.10 -10.20
C GLU A 52 6.34 0.77 -9.06
N THR A 53 6.77 -0.07 -8.11
CA THR A 53 5.98 -0.43 -6.92
C THR A 53 5.66 0.80 -6.08
N ARG A 54 6.68 1.64 -5.83
CA ARG A 54 6.51 2.90 -5.11
C ARG A 54 5.56 3.85 -5.84
N ARG A 55 5.71 3.99 -7.16
CA ARG A 55 4.82 4.79 -7.99
C ARG A 55 3.37 4.30 -7.91
N GLY A 56 3.14 2.99 -7.96
CA GLY A 56 1.82 2.38 -7.79
C GLY A 56 1.18 2.75 -6.45
N ALA A 57 1.95 2.70 -5.35
CA ALA A 57 1.47 3.11 -4.03
C ALA A 57 1.10 4.60 -3.97
N HIS A 58 1.90 5.49 -4.57
CA HIS A 58 1.58 6.92 -4.65
C HIS A 58 0.31 7.17 -5.46
N ASN A 59 0.22 6.59 -6.66
CA ASN A 59 -0.94 6.74 -7.54
C ASN A 59 -2.23 6.29 -6.85
N ARG A 60 -2.18 5.18 -6.11
CA ARG A 60 -3.33 4.72 -5.30
C ARG A 60 -3.75 5.74 -4.24
N VAL A 61 -2.81 6.36 -3.54
CA VAL A 61 -3.11 7.40 -2.54
C VAL A 61 -3.74 8.62 -3.21
N ASP A 62 -3.18 9.07 -4.34
CA ASP A 62 -3.68 10.24 -5.07
C ASP A 62 -5.09 9.98 -5.61
N ASN A 63 -5.31 8.83 -6.27
CA ASN A 63 -6.61 8.44 -6.79
C ASN A 63 -7.65 8.23 -5.67
N ALA A 64 -7.25 7.68 -4.52
CA ALA A 64 -8.15 7.55 -3.38
C ALA A 64 -8.55 8.91 -2.81
N ARG A 65 -7.63 9.89 -2.79
CA ARG A 65 -7.91 11.27 -2.38
C ARG A 65 -8.85 11.98 -3.33
N GLU A 66 -8.69 11.80 -4.63
CA GLU A 66 -9.62 12.33 -5.62
C GLU A 66 -11.01 11.70 -5.49
N ARG A 67 -11.07 10.39 -5.21
CA ARG A 67 -12.33 9.64 -5.11
C ARG A 67 -13.10 9.94 -3.82
N ILE A 68 -12.41 10.09 -2.70
CA ILE A 68 -12.98 10.37 -1.37
C ILE A 68 -12.14 11.49 -0.72
N PRO A 69 -12.43 12.77 -1.01
CA PRO A 69 -11.62 13.89 -0.53
C PRO A 69 -11.84 14.27 0.94
N ASP A 70 -12.93 13.83 1.55
CA ASP A 70 -13.28 14.09 2.96
C ASP A 70 -12.72 12.97 3.87
N ALA A 71 -11.41 13.01 4.13
CA ALA A 71 -10.72 12.11 5.05
C ALA A 71 -9.49 12.78 5.69
N ASP A 72 -9.08 12.29 6.86
CA ASP A 72 -7.85 12.75 7.52
C ASP A 72 -6.61 12.12 6.86
N PHE A 73 -6.73 10.86 6.41
CA PHE A 73 -5.64 10.09 5.81
C PHE A 73 -6.08 9.23 4.62
N TRP A 74 -5.17 9.08 3.65
CA TRP A 74 -5.28 8.13 2.54
C TRP A 74 -4.07 7.20 2.54
N VAL A 75 -4.31 5.90 2.45
CA VAL A 75 -3.27 4.87 2.65
C VAL A 75 -3.19 3.94 1.46
N GLY A 76 -2.03 3.89 0.80
CA GLY A 76 -1.69 2.96 -0.25
C GLY A 76 -0.69 1.92 0.24
N LEU A 77 -0.93 0.66 -0.07
CA LEU A 77 0.00 -0.45 0.16
C LEU A 77 0.16 -1.19 -1.16
N GLU A 78 1.35 -1.17 -1.74
CA GLU A 78 1.62 -1.85 -3.01
C GLU A 78 2.75 -2.85 -2.86
N GLY A 79 2.46 -4.11 -3.18
CA GLY A 79 3.46 -5.17 -3.25
C GLY A 79 4.10 -5.19 -4.63
N GLY A 80 5.37 -5.54 -4.70
CA GLY A 80 6.10 -5.65 -5.95
C GLY A 80 7.33 -6.52 -5.81
N LEU A 81 7.89 -6.83 -6.96
CA LEU A 81 9.09 -7.64 -7.10
C LEU A 81 10.25 -6.76 -7.56
N GLU A 82 11.46 -7.15 -7.21
CA GLU A 82 12.68 -6.58 -7.77
C GLU A 82 13.74 -7.67 -7.88
N THR A 83 14.71 -7.49 -8.77
CA THR A 83 15.89 -8.36 -8.83
C THR A 83 17.08 -7.63 -8.23
N ILE A 84 17.63 -8.16 -7.14
CA ILE A 84 18.87 -7.69 -6.50
C ILE A 84 19.90 -8.80 -6.61
N ASP A 85 21.08 -8.51 -7.17
CA ASP A 85 22.18 -9.46 -7.31
C ASP A 85 21.80 -10.80 -7.96
N GLY A 86 20.83 -10.76 -8.89
CA GLY A 86 20.32 -11.92 -9.61
C GLY A 86 19.21 -12.71 -8.89
N GLU A 87 18.84 -12.32 -7.68
CA GLU A 87 17.75 -12.92 -6.91
C GLU A 87 16.49 -12.06 -6.97
N MET A 88 15.35 -12.69 -7.28
CA MET A 88 14.07 -12.01 -7.26
C MET A 88 13.53 -11.96 -5.84
N MET A 89 13.20 -10.77 -5.37
CA MET A 89 12.76 -10.49 -4.02
C MET A 89 11.41 -9.78 -4.03
N ALA A 90 10.55 -10.11 -3.08
CA ALA A 90 9.30 -9.42 -2.82
C ALA A 90 9.49 -8.32 -1.78
N SER A 91 8.79 -7.20 -1.97
CA SER A 91 8.69 -6.12 -1.00
C SER A 91 7.37 -5.38 -1.17
N ALA A 92 7.06 -4.48 -0.23
CA ALA A 92 5.91 -3.60 -0.34
C ALA A 92 6.26 -2.16 0.01
N TRP A 93 5.60 -1.22 -0.64
CA TRP A 93 5.61 0.20 -0.32
C TRP A 93 4.31 0.59 0.38
N MET A 94 4.46 1.31 1.48
CA MET A 94 3.37 1.98 2.20
C MET A 94 3.52 3.48 1.96
N VAL A 95 2.45 4.11 1.49
CA VAL A 95 2.36 5.58 1.34
C VAL A 95 1.12 6.05 2.10
N ILE A 96 1.29 7.07 2.95
CA ILE A 96 0.22 7.70 3.71
C ILE A 96 0.19 9.17 3.34
N GLY A 97 -0.89 9.65 2.73
CA GLY A 97 -1.17 11.07 2.56
C GLY A 97 -2.04 11.59 3.71
N ALA A 98 -1.77 12.80 4.20
CA ALA A 98 -2.59 13.51 5.17
C ALA A 98 -3.36 14.66 4.51
N GLU A 99 -4.45 15.10 5.15
CA GLU A 99 -5.29 16.21 4.68
C GLU A 99 -4.48 17.48 4.37
N ASP A 100 -3.55 17.84 5.26
CA ASP A 100 -2.68 19.02 5.13
C ASP A 100 -1.59 18.92 4.05
N GLY A 101 -1.60 17.84 3.25
CA GLY A 101 -0.68 17.64 2.14
C GLY A 101 0.63 16.96 2.52
N ARG A 102 0.89 16.70 3.81
CA ARG A 102 2.04 15.89 4.21
C ARG A 102 1.91 14.46 3.70
N ARG A 103 3.06 13.82 3.47
CA ARG A 103 3.14 12.43 3.04
C ARG A 103 4.23 11.70 3.82
N GLY A 104 3.90 10.51 4.30
CA GLY A 104 4.84 9.55 4.86
C GLY A 104 4.96 8.34 3.94
N GLU A 105 6.14 7.77 3.85
CA GLU A 105 6.41 6.58 3.05
C GLU A 105 7.36 5.65 3.77
N ALA A 106 7.16 4.35 3.59
CA ALA A 106 8.03 3.32 4.12
C ALA A 106 8.03 2.12 3.19
N ARG A 107 9.15 1.39 3.18
CA ARG A 107 9.30 0.14 2.46
C ARG A 107 9.47 -1.01 3.45
N THR A 108 8.85 -2.14 3.18
CA THR A 108 9.08 -3.35 3.98
C THR A 108 10.51 -3.86 3.78
N PRO A 109 11.03 -4.72 4.68
CA PRO A 109 12.15 -5.59 4.34
C PRO A 109 11.86 -6.38 3.06
N THR A 110 12.93 -6.77 2.35
CA THR A 110 12.86 -7.64 1.19
C THR A 110 12.82 -9.11 1.61
N LEU A 111 12.09 -9.93 0.85
CA LEU A 111 12.00 -11.37 1.05
C LEU A 111 12.40 -12.07 -0.27
N PRO A 112 13.50 -12.84 -0.31
CA PRO A 112 13.83 -13.63 -1.49
C PRO A 112 12.73 -14.65 -1.79
N LEU A 113 12.36 -14.76 -3.05
CA LEU A 113 11.35 -15.73 -3.47
C LEU A 113 11.94 -17.15 -3.46
N PRO A 114 11.25 -18.15 -2.89
CA PRO A 114 11.62 -19.54 -3.06
C PRO A 114 11.67 -19.91 -4.55
N PRO A 115 12.60 -20.79 -4.99
CA PRO A 115 12.76 -21.13 -6.40
C PRO A 115 11.47 -21.58 -7.10
N GLN A 116 10.59 -22.31 -6.39
CA GLN A 116 9.31 -22.76 -6.91
C GLN A 116 8.36 -21.60 -7.19
N VAL A 117 8.34 -20.57 -6.32
CA VAL A 117 7.50 -19.37 -6.50
C VAL A 117 8.04 -18.53 -7.64
N LEU A 118 9.37 -18.39 -7.74
CA LEU A 118 10.01 -17.68 -8.84
C LEU A 118 9.64 -18.30 -10.21
N GLN A 119 9.54 -19.62 -10.29
CA GLN A 119 9.11 -20.27 -11.53
C GLN A 119 7.66 -19.90 -11.89
N LEU A 120 6.75 -19.87 -10.92
CA LEU A 120 5.36 -19.44 -11.16
C LEU A 120 5.30 -18.00 -11.67
N VAL A 121 6.04 -17.08 -11.04
CA VAL A 121 6.11 -15.67 -11.51
C VAL A 121 6.63 -15.58 -12.94
N ARG A 122 7.66 -16.37 -13.29
CA ARG A 122 8.20 -16.41 -14.67
C ARG A 122 7.20 -16.97 -15.68
N ASP A 123 6.29 -17.83 -15.24
CA ASP A 123 5.23 -18.42 -16.06
C ASP A 123 3.98 -17.51 -16.15
N GLY A 124 4.00 -16.34 -15.50
CA GLY A 124 2.95 -15.30 -15.58
C GLY A 124 1.84 -15.41 -14.52
N LEU A 125 2.17 -15.99 -13.36
CA LEU A 125 1.27 -16.19 -12.22
C LEU A 125 1.33 -15.04 -11.20
#